data_AF-A0A7W4KR45-F1
#
_entry.id   AF-A0A7W4KR45-F1
#
_cell.length_a   1.000
_cell.length_b   1.000
_cell.length_c   1.000
_cell.angle_alpha   90.00
_cell.angle_beta   90.00
_cell.angle_gamma   90.00
#
_symmetry.space_group_name_H-M   'P 1'
#
loop_
_entity.id
_entity.type
_entity.pdbx_description
1 polymer ?
#
loop_
_entity_poly.entity_id
_entity_poly.type
_entity_poly.pdbx_seq_one_letter_code
_entity_poly.pdbx_strand_id
1 'polypeptide(L)'
;IGYRPRILAAPELDTEAVTKSLCVIAGKLRAFVYASCHGCNTMAEAITYRQKFNEREVMLLWPDFIAYNPKSGENETFPAPAYACGLRAYI
;
A
#
# COMPACT_ATOMS: atom_id res chain seq x y z
N ILE A 1 -9.96 24.54 -11.55
CA ILE A 1 -9.78 23.70 -10.33
C ILE A 1 -8.94 22.50 -10.75
N GLY A 2 -7.73 22.34 -10.20
CA GLY A 2 -6.84 21.23 -10.55
C GLY A 2 -6.58 20.37 -9.33
N TYR A 3 -6.98 19.10 -9.37
CA TYR A 3 -6.66 18.14 -8.32
C TYR A 3 -5.28 17.56 -8.57
N ARG A 4 -4.43 17.58 -7.54
CA ARG A 4 -3.11 16.94 -7.57
C ARG A 4 -3.03 15.92 -6.43
N PRO A 5 -3.29 14.62 -6.69
CA PRO A 5 -3.23 13.61 -5.64
C PRO A 5 -1.80 13.49 -5.09
N ARG A 6 -1.70 13.41 -3.76
CA ARG A 6 -0.41 13.29 -3.03
C ARG A 6 -0.25 11.95 -2.32
N ILE A 7 -1.29 11.13 -2.29
CA ILE A 7 -1.32 9.81 -1.67
C ILE A 7 -1.80 8.84 -2.74
N LEU A 8 -1.02 7.79 -3.01
CA LEU A 8 -1.33 6.79 -4.03
C LEU A 8 -1.26 5.41 -3.40
N ALA A 9 -2.19 4.53 -3.76
CA ALA A 9 -2.19 3.12 -3.41
C ALA A 9 -3.06 2.35 -4.41
N ALA A 10 -2.81 1.05 -4.56
CA ALA A 10 -3.67 0.15 -5.32
C ALA A 10 -3.98 -1.11 -4.48
N PRO A 11 -4.76 -0.97 -3.39
CA PRO A 11 -5.04 -2.07 -2.46
C PRO A 11 -5.47 -3.34 -3.20
N GLU A 12 -4.96 -4.50 -2.77
CA GLU A 12 -5.19 -5.83 -3.37
C GLU A 12 -4.58 -6.05 -4.77
N LEU A 13 -4.16 -4.98 -5.46
CA LEU A 13 -3.53 -5.03 -6.78
C LEU A 13 -2.04 -4.61 -6.74
N ASP A 14 -1.47 -4.47 -5.55
CA ASP A 14 -0.10 -3.99 -5.26
C ASP A 14 1.02 -4.98 -5.65
N THR A 15 0.93 -5.63 -6.81
CA THR A 15 2.02 -6.45 -7.36
C THR A 15 3.29 -5.62 -7.55
N GLU A 16 4.45 -6.27 -7.62
CA GLU A 16 5.73 -5.58 -7.79
C GLU A 16 5.74 -4.62 -8.99
N ALA A 17 5.17 -5.05 -10.12
CA ALA A 17 5.09 -4.24 -11.34
C ALA A 17 4.17 -3.02 -11.19
N VAL A 18 3.04 -3.18 -10.50
CA VAL A 18 2.09 -2.10 -10.25
C VAL A 18 2.70 -1.07 -9.30
N THR A 19 3.30 -1.53 -8.20
CA THR A 19 3.94 -0.66 -7.21
C THR A 19 5.10 0.14 -7.81
N LYS A 20 5.95 -0.50 -8.64
CA LYS A 20 7.02 0.22 -9.37
C LYS A 20 6.47 1.28 -10.31
N SER A 21 5.38 0.99 -11.02
CA SER A 21 4.73 1.95 -11.91
C SER A 21 4.16 3.14 -11.12
N LEU A 22 3.57 2.89 -9.95
CA LEU A 22 3.08 3.93 -9.05
C LEU A 22 4.23 4.80 -8.53
N CYS A 23 5.41 4.24 -8.23
CA CYS A 23 6.57 5.03 -7.81
C CYS A 23 7.02 6.02 -8.90
N VAL A 24 7.00 5.63 -10.18
CA VAL A 24 7.33 6.54 -11.29
C VAL A 24 6.34 7.71 -11.36
N ILE A 25 5.06 7.42 -11.16
CA ILE A 25 4.00 8.45 -11.13
C ILE A 25 4.17 9.34 -9.89
N ALA A 26 4.48 8.75 -8.74
CA ALA A 26 4.70 9.44 -7.49
C ALA A 26 5.83 10.48 -7.61
N GLY A 27 6.94 10.13 -8.26
CA GLY A 27 8.07 11.05 -8.46
C GLY A 27 7.70 12.29 -9.27
N LYS A 28 6.84 12.12 -10.28
CA LYS A 28 6.33 13.26 -11.08
C LYS A 28 5.36 14.13 -10.28
N LEU A 29 4.51 13.51 -9.47
CA LEU A 29 3.49 14.19 -8.68
C LEU A 29 4.01 14.72 -7.34
N ARG A 30 5.21 14.32 -6.91
CA ARG A 30 5.71 14.46 -5.52
C ARG A 30 4.75 13.83 -4.51
N ALA A 31 4.16 12.70 -4.90
CA ALA A 31 3.22 11.94 -4.09
C ALA A 31 3.93 10.83 -3.33
N PHE A 32 3.21 10.15 -2.45
CA PHE A 32 3.74 9.03 -1.68
C PHE A 32 2.87 7.80 -1.89
N VAL A 33 3.52 6.65 -2.12
CA VAL A 33 2.89 5.36 -2.42
C VAL A 33 2.83 4.51 -1.16
N TYR A 34 1.65 3.99 -0.85
CA TYR A 34 1.45 2.95 0.15
C TYR A 34 1.07 1.66 -0.57
N ALA A 35 1.80 0.58 -0.33
CA ALA A 35 1.57 -0.71 -0.96
C ALA A 35 1.75 -1.84 0.06
N SER A 36 1.04 -2.96 -0.12
CA SER A 36 1.23 -4.13 0.73
C SER A 36 2.38 -5.00 0.20
N CYS A 37 2.96 -5.81 1.09
CA CYS A 37 3.87 -6.89 0.68
C CYS A 37 3.05 -8.01 0.01
N HIS A 38 2.83 -7.91 -1.30
CA HIS A 38 2.00 -8.83 -2.06
C HIS A 38 2.48 -10.29 -1.93
N GLY A 39 1.64 -11.16 -1.38
CA GLY A 39 1.89 -12.60 -1.27
C GLY A 39 2.96 -13.00 -0.25
N CYS A 40 3.34 -12.11 0.67
CA CYS A 40 4.29 -12.42 1.74
C CYS A 40 3.55 -12.93 2.98
N ASN A 41 3.70 -14.22 3.29
CA ASN A 41 3.09 -14.84 4.47
C ASN A 41 4.00 -14.77 5.70
N THR A 42 5.31 -14.69 5.46
CA THR A 42 6.32 -14.63 6.53
C THR A 42 7.05 -13.31 6.57
N MET A 43 7.55 -12.97 7.76
CA MET A 43 8.37 -11.76 7.94
C MET A 43 9.67 -11.80 7.12
N ALA A 44 10.23 -12.98 6.90
CA ALA A 44 11.43 -13.15 6.06
C ALA A 44 11.16 -12.78 4.59
N GLU A 45 10.01 -13.21 4.05
CA GLU A 45 9.56 -12.85 2.70
C GLU A 45 9.28 -11.34 2.58
N ALA A 46 8.71 -10.72 3.60
CA ALA A 46 8.50 -9.28 3.61
C ALA A 46 9.82 -8.49 3.56
N ILE A 47 10.86 -8.97 4.29
CA ILE A 47 12.19 -8.35 4.27
C ILE A 47 12.84 -8.47 2.89
N THR A 48 12.77 -9.64 2.26
CA THR A 48 13.32 -9.84 0.90
C THR A 48 12.53 -9.04 -0.14
N TYR A 49 11.21 -8.92 0.01
CA TYR A 49 10.37 -8.10 -0.86
C TYR A 49 10.75 -6.61 -0.76
N ARG A 50 11.04 -6.11 0.45
CA ARG A 50 11.49 -4.71 0.65
C ARG A 50 12.78 -4.39 -0.09
N GLN A 51 13.68 -5.35 -0.27
CA GLN A 51 14.95 -5.15 -1.00
C GLN A 51 14.74 -4.87 -2.49
N LYS A 52 13.58 -5.23 -3.06
CA LYS A 52 13.26 -5.01 -4.48
C LYS A 52 12.92 -3.56 -4.81
N PHE A 53 12.71 -2.73 -3.79
CA PHE A 53 12.33 -1.32 -3.93
C PHE A 53 13.44 -0.43 -3.36
N ASN A 54 13.81 0.60 -4.10
CA ASN A 54 14.83 1.57 -3.70
C ASN A 54 14.32 3.02 -3.74
N GLU A 55 13.03 3.20 -4.03
CA GLU A 55 12.39 4.49 -4.17
C GLU A 55 12.13 5.11 -2.81
N ARG A 56 12.32 6.44 -2.70
CA ARG A 56 12.11 7.18 -1.44
C ARG A 56 10.65 7.45 -1.13
N GLU A 57 9.79 7.35 -2.14
CA GLU A 57 8.38 7.71 -2.09
C GLU A 57 7.47 6.50 -1.90
N VAL A 58 8.00 5.35 -1.46
CA VAL A 58 7.22 4.13 -1.22
C VAL A 58 7.34 3.67 0.22
N MET A 59 6.21 3.27 0.79
CA MET A 59 6.15 2.56 2.06
C MET A 59 5.41 1.24 1.86
N LEU A 60 6.11 0.15 2.20
CA LEU A 60 5.55 -1.19 2.20
C LEU A 60 4.97 -1.51 3.57
N LEU A 61 3.76 -2.06 3.59
CA LEU A 61 3.01 -2.40 4.80
C LEU A 61 2.83 -3.92 4.88
N TRP A 62 3.10 -4.46 6.07
CA TRP A 62 2.89 -5.85 6.45
C TRP A 62 2.80 -5.94 7.98
N PRO A 63 1.95 -6.80 8.56
CA PRO A 63 0.91 -7.64 7.92
C PRO A 63 -0.36 -6.84 7.59
N ASP A 64 -1.32 -7.49 6.94
CA ASP A 64 -2.67 -6.95 6.73
C ASP A 64 -3.49 -6.94 8.02
N PHE A 65 -4.54 -6.10 8.05
CA PHE A 65 -5.39 -5.97 9.23
C PHE A 65 -6.52 -6.99 9.22
N ILE A 66 -6.92 -7.45 10.40
CA ILE A 66 -8.13 -8.27 10.59
C ILE A 66 -9.19 -7.34 11.18
N ALA A 67 -10.30 -7.16 10.47
CA ALA A 67 -11.42 -6.36 10.95
C ALA A 67 -12.75 -7.05 10.71
N TYR A 68 -13.74 -6.68 11.51
CA TYR A 68 -15.10 -7.21 11.39
C TYR A 68 -15.84 -6.52 10.25
N ASN A 69 -16.37 -7.31 9.30
CA ASN A 69 -17.19 -6.79 8.22
C ASN A 69 -18.68 -6.93 8.59
N PRO A 70 -19.41 -5.83 8.81
CA PRO A 70 -20.82 -5.88 9.21
C PRO A 70 -21.75 -6.36 8.09
N LYS A 71 -21.28 -6.47 6.83
CA LYS A 71 -22.08 -6.97 5.70
C LYS A 71 -22.03 -8.49 5.59
N SER A 72 -20.87 -9.11 5.78
CA SER A 72 -20.71 -10.57 5.75
C SER A 72 -20.92 -11.20 7.14
N GLY A 73 -20.75 -10.40 8.21
CA GLY A 73 -20.91 -10.86 9.58
C GLY A 73 -19.69 -11.62 10.13
N GLU A 74 -18.57 -11.59 9.42
CA GLU A 74 -17.35 -12.33 9.75
C GLU A 74 -16.13 -11.39 9.87
N ASN A 75 -15.05 -11.91 10.48
CA ASN A 75 -13.76 -11.24 10.51
C ASN A 75 -13.02 -11.51 9.21
N GLU A 76 -12.80 -10.46 8.42
CA GLU A 76 -12.12 -10.54 7.13
C GLU A 76 -10.75 -9.85 7.21
N THR A 77 -9.86 -10.27 6.32
CA THR A 77 -8.57 -9.60 6.14
C THR A 77 -8.75 -8.41 5.22
N PHE A 78 -8.37 -7.23 5.71
CA PHE A 78 -8.44 -6.00 4.95
C PHE A 78 -7.04 -5.50 4.59
N PRO A 79 -6.87 -4.94 3.38
CA PRO A 79 -5.56 -4.48 2.91
C PRO A 79 -5.05 -3.31 3.77
N ALA A 80 -3.86 -3.48 4.35
CA ALA A 80 -3.19 -2.43 5.13
C ALA A 80 -2.97 -1.09 4.39
N PRO A 81 -2.70 -1.06 3.08
CA PRO A 81 -2.52 0.19 2.31
C PRO A 81 -3.72 1.12 2.36
N ALA A 82 -4.95 0.59 2.40
CA ALA A 82 -6.16 1.39 2.42
C ALA A 82 -6.27 2.20 3.74
N TYR A 83 -6.02 1.54 4.88
CA TYR A 83 -6.00 2.21 6.18
C TYR A 83 -4.89 3.24 6.29
N ALA A 84 -3.69 2.91 5.81
CA ALA A 84 -2.56 3.82 5.84
C ALA A 84 -2.84 5.09 5.02
N CYS A 85 -3.48 4.96 3.85
CA CYS A 85 -3.88 6.12 3.05
C CYS A 85 -4.89 7.02 3.77
N GLY A 86 -5.89 6.43 4.43
CA GLY A 86 -6.89 7.18 5.19
C GLY A 86 -6.27 7.95 6.37
N LEU A 87 -5.41 7.29 7.14
CA LEU A 87 -4.69 7.93 8.26
C LEU A 87 -3.73 9.02 7.77
N ARG A 88 -3.07 8.80 6.62
CA ARG A 88 -2.20 9.81 6.02
C ARG A 88 -2.97 11.02 5.51
N ALA A 89 -4.20 10.83 5.02
CA ALA A 89 -5.04 11.93 4.57
C ALA A 89 -5.60 12.77 5.74
N TYR A 90 -5.69 12.18 6.93
CA TYR A 90 -6.18 12.87 8.13
C TYR A 90 -5.16 13.87 8.72
N ILE A 91 -3.87 13.59 8.58
CA ILE A 91 -2.75 14.39 9.13
C ILE A 91 -2.27 15.41 8.09
#